data_AF-A0A2V9GLP8-F1
#
_entry.id   AF-A0A2V9GLP8-F1
#
_cell.length_a   1.000
_cell.length_b   1.000
_cell.length_c   1.000
_cell.angle_alpha   90.00
_cell.angle_beta   90.00
_cell.angle_gamma   90.00
#
_symmetry.space_group_name_H-M   'P 1'
#
loop_
_entity.id
_entity.type
_entity.pdbx_description
1 polymer ?
#
loop_
_entity_poly.entity_id
_entity_poly.type
_entity_poly.pdbx_seq_one_letter_code
_entity_poly.pdbx_strand_id
1 'polypeptide(L)'
;MPWLASLLVCGFLVLAFLLIDSHSASALPIPAGKVYAIPAFARKYGMPCSACHEAWPKLNNFGQTFKDNGYQMGNDRDAPIFQQPAYWPVAFRMTPHWHRVSADHADITWF
;
A
#
# COMPACT_ATOMS: atom_id res chain seq x y z
N MET A 1 40.11 -38.01 -4.23
CA MET A 1 38.68 -38.27 -4.53
C MET A 1 37.89 -36.94 -4.55
N PRO A 2 38.13 -36.03 -5.50
CA PRO A 2 37.53 -34.68 -5.52
C PRO A 2 36.04 -34.65 -5.92
N TRP A 3 35.61 -35.64 -6.69
CA TRP A 3 34.23 -35.83 -7.13
C TRP A 3 33.19 -35.99 -6.00
N LEU A 4 33.53 -36.69 -4.91
CA LEU A 4 32.65 -36.86 -3.74
C LEU A 4 32.40 -35.54 -3.01
N ALA A 5 33.46 -34.72 -2.85
CA ALA A 5 33.34 -33.40 -2.28
C ALA A 5 32.49 -32.47 -3.17
N SER A 6 32.65 -32.57 -4.49
CA SER A 6 31.85 -31.80 -5.46
C SER A 6 30.36 -32.15 -5.41
N LEU A 7 30.02 -33.44 -5.30
CA LEU A 7 28.64 -33.90 -5.19
C LEU A 7 27.98 -33.48 -3.87
N LEU A 8 28.72 -33.51 -2.77
CA LEU A 8 28.23 -33.03 -1.47
C LEU A 8 27.99 -31.53 -1.46
N VAL A 9 28.90 -30.73 -2.05
CA VAL A 9 28.74 -29.27 -2.14
C VAL A 9 27.57 -28.90 -3.05
N CYS A 10 27.43 -29.53 -4.22
CA CYS A 10 26.27 -29.32 -5.09
C CYS A 10 24.96 -29.71 -4.41
N GLY A 11 24.93 -30.85 -3.69
CA GLY A 11 23.75 -31.26 -2.93
C GLY A 11 23.37 -30.26 -1.83
N PHE A 12 24.35 -29.74 -1.10
CA PHE A 12 24.13 -28.74 -0.05
C PHE A 12 23.63 -27.40 -0.61
N LEU A 13 24.16 -26.98 -1.77
CA LEU A 13 23.71 -25.76 -2.46
C LEU A 13 22.28 -25.91 -2.97
N VAL A 14 21.92 -27.05 -3.57
CA VAL A 14 20.54 -27.30 -4.04
C VAL A 14 19.56 -27.34 -2.87
N LEU A 15 19.94 -27.99 -1.76
CA LEU A 15 19.11 -28.01 -0.54
C LEU A 15 18.94 -26.59 0.04
N ALA A 16 20.00 -25.78 0.05
CA ALA A 16 19.93 -24.39 0.51
C ALA A 16 19.01 -23.54 -0.37
N PHE A 17 19.07 -23.68 -1.70
CA PHE A 17 18.15 -23.00 -2.62
C PHE A 17 16.69 -23.41 -2.36
N LEU A 18 16.41 -24.71 -2.24
CA LEU A 18 15.06 -25.20 -1.95
C LEU A 18 14.52 -24.73 -0.59
N LEU A 19 15.38 -24.52 0.41
CA LEU A 19 14.98 -24.00 1.72
C LEU A 19 14.79 -22.47 1.71
N ILE A 20 15.49 -21.71 0.86
CA ILE A 20 15.35 -20.25 0.74
C ILE A 20 14.04 -19.86 0.03
N ASP A 21 13.57 -20.66 -0.94
CA ASP A 21 12.31 -20.43 -1.66
C ASP A 21 11.04 -20.76 -0.82
N SER A 22 11.20 -21.24 0.41
CA SER A 22 10.08 -21.57 1.31
C SER A 22 9.38 -20.34 1.92
N HIS A 23 9.87 -19.13 1.66
CA HIS A 23 9.09 -17.90 1.90
C HIS A 23 8.06 -17.67 0.79
N SER A 24 7.33 -18.72 0.41
CA SER A 24 6.00 -18.51 -0.15
C SER A 24 5.21 -17.84 0.96
N ALA A 25 4.97 -16.54 0.80
CA ALA A 25 4.06 -15.77 1.63
C ALA A 25 2.75 -16.55 1.76
N SER A 26 2.66 -17.37 2.80
CA SER A 26 1.40 -17.84 3.32
C SER A 26 0.75 -16.58 3.88
N ALA A 27 0.06 -15.88 2.98
CA ALA A 27 -1.09 -15.08 3.34
C ALA A 27 -2.11 -16.07 3.94
N LEU A 28 -1.85 -16.50 5.18
CA LEU A 28 -2.88 -16.96 6.08
C LEU A 28 -3.98 -15.91 5.94
N PRO A 29 -5.19 -16.32 5.55
CA PRO A 29 -6.32 -15.42 5.58
C PRO A 29 -6.38 -14.93 7.02
N ILE A 30 -6.03 -13.66 7.24
CA ILE A 30 -6.36 -12.96 8.47
C ILE A 30 -7.84 -13.30 8.69
N PRO A 31 -8.23 -13.87 9.85
CA PRO A 31 -9.60 -14.26 10.07
C PRO A 31 -10.46 -13.08 9.67
N ALA A 32 -11.35 -13.31 8.71
CA ALA A 32 -12.19 -12.29 8.11
C ALA A 32 -13.04 -11.69 9.22
N GLY A 33 -12.48 -10.72 9.95
CA GLY A 33 -13.22 -9.83 10.79
C GLY A 33 -14.31 -9.24 9.90
N LYS A 34 -15.48 -8.98 10.47
CA LYS A 34 -16.52 -8.26 9.76
C LYS A 34 -15.93 -6.91 9.36
N VAL A 35 -15.44 -6.83 8.12
CA VAL A 35 -14.98 -5.58 7.53
C VAL A 35 -16.27 -4.85 7.21
N TYR A 36 -16.67 -3.98 8.14
CA TYR A 36 -17.67 -2.98 7.85
C TYR A 36 -17.01 -2.03 6.86
N ALA A 37 -17.18 -2.30 5.56
CA ALA A 37 -16.79 -1.37 4.53
C ALA A 37 -17.47 -0.04 4.86
N ILE A 38 -16.69 0.95 5.30
CA ILE A 38 -17.23 2.26 5.64
C ILE A 38 -17.73 2.82 4.31
N PRO A 39 -19.06 2.98 4.10
CA PRO A 39 -19.57 3.43 2.81
C PRO A 39 -19.43 4.96 2.72
N ALA A 40 -18.25 5.50 3.02
CA ALA A 40 -17.96 6.92 3.00
C ALA A 40 -18.31 7.53 1.64
N PHE A 41 -17.99 6.80 0.57
CA PHE A 41 -18.32 7.17 -0.79
C PHE A 41 -19.84 7.20 -1.06
N ALA A 42 -20.54 6.10 -0.78
CA ALA A 42 -21.97 6.01 -1.05
C ALA A 42 -22.77 7.03 -0.22
N ARG A 43 -22.32 7.36 0.99
CA ARG A 43 -22.93 8.40 1.84
C ARG A 43 -22.68 9.81 1.32
N LYS A 44 -21.50 10.10 0.76
CA LYS A 44 -21.15 11.44 0.27
C LYS A 44 -21.76 11.75 -1.10
N TYR A 45 -21.76 10.78 -2.02
CA TYR A 45 -22.14 11.03 -3.42
C TYR A 45 -23.39 10.30 -3.89
N GLY A 46 -23.90 9.30 -3.16
CA GLY A 46 -25.18 8.65 -3.44
C GLY A 46 -25.29 7.94 -4.79
N MET A 47 -24.17 7.63 -5.44
CA MET A 47 -24.14 7.08 -6.79
C MET A 47 -24.09 5.54 -6.82
N PRO A 48 -24.66 4.91 -7.86
CA PRO A 48 -24.74 3.45 -7.94
C PRO A 48 -23.34 2.85 -8.13
N CYS A 49 -23.16 1.61 -7.68
CA CYS A 49 -21.88 0.89 -7.78
C CYS A 49 -21.35 0.80 -9.22
N SER A 50 -22.25 0.66 -10.19
CA SER A 50 -21.93 0.60 -11.63
C SER A 50 -21.33 1.89 -12.19
N ALA A 51 -21.48 3.02 -11.49
CA ALA A 51 -20.86 4.28 -11.90
C ALA A 51 -19.33 4.25 -11.73
N CYS A 52 -18.80 3.49 -10.78
CA CYS A 52 -17.35 3.35 -10.53
C CYS A 52 -16.79 1.97 -10.89
N HIS A 53 -17.61 0.92 -10.87
CA HIS A 53 -17.17 -0.45 -11.08
C HIS A 53 -17.68 -1.02 -12.40
N GLU A 54 -16.78 -1.65 -13.15
CA GLU A 54 -17.12 -2.48 -14.31
C GLU A 54 -17.48 -3.89 -13.86
N ALA A 55 -16.66 -4.47 -12.99
CA ALA A 55 -16.91 -5.71 -12.27
C ALA A 55 -16.26 -5.55 -10.90
N TRP A 56 -16.92 -5.91 -9.81
CA TRP A 56 -16.27 -5.82 -8.50
C TRP A 56 -15.05 -6.76 -8.46
N PRO A 57 -13.83 -6.34 -8.02
CA PRO A 57 -13.40 -5.03 -7.51
C PRO A 57 -12.72 -4.09 -8.56
N LYS A 58 -12.73 -4.45 -9.84
CA LYS A 58 -12.17 -3.66 -10.96
C LYS A 58 -12.94 -2.32 -11.12
N LEU A 59 -12.18 -1.23 -11.08
CA LEU A 59 -12.68 0.12 -11.35
C LEU A 59 -12.73 0.38 -12.85
N ASN A 60 -13.77 1.09 -13.30
CA ASN A 60 -13.83 1.66 -14.64
C ASN A 60 -12.95 2.93 -14.73
N ASN A 61 -12.88 3.57 -15.90
CA ASN A 61 -12.06 4.76 -16.09
C ASN A 61 -12.39 5.88 -15.07
N PHE A 62 -13.68 6.17 -14.89
CA PHE A 62 -14.14 7.15 -13.91
C PHE A 62 -13.67 6.81 -12.49
N GLY A 63 -13.83 5.55 -12.07
CA GLY A 63 -13.43 5.08 -10.75
C GLY A 63 -11.92 5.18 -10.51
N GLN A 64 -11.10 4.97 -11.55
CA GLN A 64 -9.65 5.16 -11.47
C GLN A 64 -9.31 6.64 -11.30
N THR A 65 -9.85 7.53 -12.15
CA THR A 65 -9.63 8.97 -12.03
C THR A 65 -10.08 9.52 -10.67
N PHE A 66 -11.22 9.05 -10.14
CA PHE A 66 -11.70 9.43 -8.82
C PHE A 66 -10.75 9.02 -7.70
N LYS A 67 -10.19 7.81 -7.78
CA LYS A 67 -9.18 7.32 -6.84
C LYS A 67 -7.89 8.15 -6.94
N ASP A 68 -7.43 8.44 -8.15
CA ASP A 68 -6.21 9.20 -8.41
C ASP A 68 -6.34 10.66 -7.92
N ASN A 69 -7.55 11.23 -7.99
CA ASN A 69 -7.89 12.54 -7.41
C ASN A 69 -8.05 12.54 -5.88
N GLY A 70 -7.68 11.45 -5.19
CA GLY A 70 -7.77 11.38 -3.73
C GLY A 70 -9.19 11.22 -3.20
N TYR A 71 -10.06 10.56 -3.96
CA TYR A 71 -11.49 10.36 -3.63
C TYR A 71 -12.31 11.66 -3.64
N GLN A 72 -11.98 12.56 -4.56
CA GLN A 72 -12.66 13.83 -4.81
C GLN A 72 -13.13 13.90 -6.27
N MET A 73 -14.32 14.47 -6.49
CA MET A 73 -14.87 14.73 -7.83
C MET A 73 -14.47 16.11 -8.36
N GLY A 74 -13.89 16.96 -7.52
CA GLY A 74 -13.48 18.31 -7.87
C GLY A 74 -14.66 19.27 -8.05
N ASN A 75 -15.82 18.96 -7.44
CA ASN A 75 -16.99 19.84 -7.46
C ASN A 75 -17.18 20.54 -6.11
N ASP A 76 -18.11 21.51 -6.05
CA ASP A 76 -18.39 22.24 -4.81
C ASP A 76 -18.81 21.34 -3.64
N ARG A 77 -19.40 20.16 -3.90
CA ARG A 77 -19.83 19.18 -2.87
C ARG A 77 -18.66 18.52 -2.13
N ASP A 78 -17.44 18.69 -2.63
CA ASP A 78 -16.22 18.28 -1.94
C ASP A 78 -15.77 19.29 -0.88
N ALA A 79 -16.29 20.52 -0.94
CA ALA A 79 -15.92 21.55 0.02
C ALA A 79 -16.42 21.18 1.44
N PRO A 80 -15.63 21.50 2.50
CA PRO A 80 -15.99 21.18 3.89
C PRO A 80 -17.37 21.69 4.33
N ILE A 81 -17.87 22.76 3.70
CA ILE A 81 -19.19 23.34 3.98
C ILE A 81 -20.37 22.44 3.58
N PHE A 82 -20.18 21.53 2.63
CA PHE A 82 -21.20 20.57 2.20
C PHE A 82 -20.96 19.16 2.75
N GLN A 83 -19.87 18.96 3.51
CA GLN A 83 -19.62 17.72 4.23
C GLN A 83 -20.52 17.68 5.47
N GLN A 84 -21.19 16.55 5.71
CA GLN A 84 -21.92 16.36 6.97
C GLN A 84 -20.93 16.40 8.15
N PRO A 85 -21.18 17.16 9.23
CA PRO A 85 -20.26 17.25 10.37
C PRO A 85 -20.00 15.90 11.07
N ALA A 86 -20.91 14.93 10.89
CA ALA A 86 -20.75 13.55 11.33
C ALA A 86 -19.66 12.78 10.56
N TYR A 87 -19.15 13.34 9.47
CA TYR A 87 -18.08 12.83 8.65
C TYR A 87 -16.84 13.72 8.83
N TRP A 88 -15.98 13.36 9.79
CA TRP A 88 -14.63 13.91 9.89
C TRP A 88 -13.67 12.96 9.14
N PRO A 89 -13.24 13.26 7.90
CA PRO A 89 -12.26 12.43 7.21
C PRO A 89 -10.86 12.71 7.77
N VAL A 90 -10.45 12.00 8.83
CA VAL A 90 -9.03 11.99 9.23
C VAL A 90 -8.30 11.04 8.29
N ALA A 91 -7.63 11.58 7.27
CA ALA A 91 -6.72 10.81 6.43
C ALA A 91 -5.27 11.21 6.78
N PHE A 92 -4.51 10.28 7.34
CA PHE A 92 -3.08 10.49 7.58
C PHE A 92 -2.30 10.01 6.35
N ARG A 93 -1.61 10.93 5.67
CA ARG A 93 -0.60 10.58 4.66
C ARG A 93 0.78 10.69 5.28
N MET A 94 1.41 9.54 5.54
CA MET A 94 2.79 9.49 6.02
C MET A 94 3.73 9.25 4.83
N THR A 95 4.51 10.27 4.45
CA THR A 95 5.61 10.13 3.48
C THR A 95 6.93 10.11 4.26
N PRO A 96 7.56 8.95 4.51
CA PRO A 96 8.84 8.92 5.20
C PRO A 96 9.90 9.60 4.31
N HIS A 97 10.49 10.69 4.79
CA HIS A 97 11.73 11.20 4.22
C HIS A 97 12.92 10.59 4.99
N TRP A 98 13.96 10.18 4.25
CA TRP A 98 15.23 9.78 4.83
C TRP A 98 16.29 10.69 4.25
N HIS A 99 16.92 11.51 5.07
CA HIS A 99 18.09 12.27 4.70
C HIS A 99 19.28 11.71 5.49
N ARG A 100 20.34 11.29 4.79
CA ARG A 100 21.61 10.94 5.44
C ARG A 100 22.43 12.22 5.54
N VAL A 101 22.78 12.63 6.76
CA VAL A 101 23.81 13.65 6.99
C VAL A 101 25.08 12.90 7.36
N SER A 102 26.15 13.11 6.60
CA SER A 102 27.49 12.66 7.00
C SER A 102 28.04 13.65 8.03
N ALA A 103 28.53 13.14 9.15
CA ALA A 103 29.11 13.95 10.23
C ALA A 103 30.55 14.39 9.93
N ASP A 104 30.96 14.35 8.66
CA ASP A 104 32.36 14.36 8.24
C ASP A 104 32.90 15.80 8.06
N HIS A 105 32.08 16.82 8.32
CA HIS A 105 32.49 18.22 8.27
C HIS A 105 32.21 18.89 9.61
N ALA A 106 33.21 18.88 10.50
CA ALA A 106 33.28 19.86 11.57
C ALA A 106 33.69 21.20 10.94
N ASP A 107 32.73 22.12 10.89
CA ASP A 107 32.92 23.52 10.60
C ASP A 107 33.90 24.13 11.63
N ILE A 108 35.16 24.28 11.22
CA ILE A 108 36.17 25.02 11.95
C ILE A 108 35.85 26.52 11.92
N THR A 109 34.92 26.96 12.77
CA THR A 109 34.74 28.39 13.08
C THR A 109 35.91 28.84 13.95
N TRP A 110 36.99 29.30 13.32
CA TRP A 110 38.05 30.04 13.99
C TRP A 110 37.55 31.45 14.32
N PHE A 111 37.18 31.66 15.59
CA PHE A 111 37.27 32.95 16.26
C PHE A 111 38.22 32.81 17.44
#